data_AF-A0A350J4A3-F1
#
_entry.id   AF-A0A350J4A3-F1
#
_cell.length_a   1.000
_cell.length_b   1.000
_cell.length_c   1.000
_cell.angle_alpha   90.00
_cell.angle_beta   90.00
_cell.angle_gamma   90.00
#
_symmetry.space_group_name_H-M   'P 1'
#
loop_
_entity.id
_entity.type
_entity.pdbx_description
1 polymer ?
#
loop_
_entity_poly.entity_id
_entity_poly.type
_entity_poly.pdbx_seq_one_letter_code
_entity_poly.pdbx_strand_id
1 'polypeptide(L)' 'SSLDSQATVLYRHGVELQLQGSYLATLAYLKQLESLEWRFEWDALLFDIQDYPVGMVTLEVYTYSTERDWIGV' A
#
# COMPACT_ATOMS: atom_id res chain seq x y z
N SER A 1 -10.97 -35.81 22.80
CA SER A 1 -11.58 -34.94 21.79
C SER A 1 -10.54 -33.93 21.35
N SER A 2 -9.97 -34.17 20.17
CA SER A 2 -8.88 -33.39 19.57
C SER A 2 -9.41 -32.07 19.02
N LEU A 3 -8.89 -30.96 19.54
CA LEU A 3 -9.05 -29.64 18.94
C LEU A 3 -7.88 -29.43 17.97
N ASP A 4 -8.00 -29.91 16.75
CA ASP A 4 -7.12 -29.48 15.66
C ASP A 4 -7.63 -28.13 15.16
N SER A 5 -7.16 -27.07 15.80
CA SER A 5 -7.28 -25.71 15.28
C SER A 5 -6.41 -25.63 14.03
N GLN A 6 -6.96 -25.85 12.84
CA GLN A 6 -6.27 -25.53 11.59
C GLN A 6 -5.91 -24.05 11.59
N ALA A 7 -4.65 -23.74 11.86
CA ALA A 7 -4.14 -22.37 11.78
C ALA A 7 -4.17 -21.93 10.32
N THR A 8 -5.07 -21.00 9.98
CA THR A 8 -5.08 -20.35 8.68
C THR A 8 -3.81 -19.50 8.56
N VAL A 9 -2.94 -19.84 7.61
CA VAL A 9 -1.77 -19.04 7.27
C VAL A 9 -2.23 -17.83 6.47
N LEU A 10 -1.93 -16.63 6.98
CA LEU A 10 -2.21 -15.38 6.30
C LEU A 10 -0.87 -14.77 5.86
N TYR A 11 -0.74 -14.51 4.57
CA TYR A 11 0.41 -13.84 3.97
C TYR A 11 0.14 -12.34 3.91
N ARG A 12 1.18 -11.54 4.19
CA ARG A 12 1.17 -10.09 4.00
C ARG A 12 2.02 -9.75 2.79
N HIS A 13 1.42 -9.08 1.81
CA HIS A 13 2.07 -8.67 0.57
C HIS A 13 2.27 -7.16 0.59
N GLY A 14 3.52 -6.72 0.74
CA GLY A 14 3.88 -5.30 0.76
C GLY A 14 4.22 -4.78 -0.64
N VAL A 15 3.83 -3.54 -0.93
CA VAL A 15 4.18 -2.80 -2.15
C VAL A 15 4.69 -1.43 -1.76
N GLU A 16 5.85 -1.05 -2.30
CA GLU A 16 6.39 0.31 -2.21
C GLU A 16 6.22 1.02 -3.55
N LEU A 17 5.65 2.22 -3.51
CA LEU A 17 5.46 3.11 -4.65
C LEU A 17 6.28 4.38 -4.45
N GLN A 18 7.15 4.69 -5.41
CA GLN A 18 7.89 5.95 -5.44
C GLN A 18 7.33 6.85 -6.55
N LEU A 19 6.89 8.05 -6.18
CA LEU A 19 6.24 9.01 -7.07
C LEU A 19 6.88 10.37 -6.91
N GLN A 20 7.03 11.12 -8.01
CA GLN A 20 7.51 12.50 -7.96
C GLN A 20 6.37 13.46 -8.31
N GLY A 21 6.18 14.51 -7.50
CA GLY A 21 5.11 15.47 -7.75
C GLY A 21 5.03 16.58 -6.71
N SER A 22 4.11 17.53 -6.94
CA SER A 22 3.79 18.54 -5.93
C SER A 22 2.88 17.96 -4.86
N TYR A 23 2.90 18.56 -3.67
CA TYR A 23 2.03 18.15 -2.56
C TYR A 23 0.56 18.03 -2.97
N LEU A 24 0.04 18.99 -3.75
CA LEU A 24 -1.36 18.97 -4.20
C LEU A 24 -1.63 17.85 -5.22
N ALA A 25 -0.69 17.56 -6.10
CA ALA A 25 -0.81 16.43 -7.04
C ALA A 25 -0.80 15.09 -6.29
N THR A 26 0.09 14.94 -5.30
CA THR A 26 0.13 13.78 -4.41
C THR A 26 -1.18 13.60 -3.64
N LEU A 27 -1.71 14.67 -3.04
CA LEU A 27 -2.99 14.62 -2.34
C LEU A 27 -4.14 14.21 -3.26
N ALA A 28 -4.17 14.72 -4.49
CA ALA A 28 -5.18 14.33 -5.47
C ALA A 28 -5.06 12.84 -5.83
N TYR A 29 -3.84 12.34 -6.00
CA TYR A 29 -3.59 10.92 -6.27
C TYR A 29 -4.02 10.01 -5.11
N LEU A 30 -3.69 10.37 -3.87
CA LEU A 30 -4.09 9.59 -2.69
C LEU A 30 -5.62 9.51 -2.57
N LYS A 31 -6.34 10.62 -2.78
CA LYS A 31 -7.82 10.63 -2.80
C LYS A 31 -8.40 9.74 -3.90
N GLN A 32 -7.78 9.72 -5.07
CA GLN A 32 -8.19 8.83 -6.14
C GLN A 32 -7.95 7.37 -5.76
N LEU A 33 -6.81 7.06 -5.12
CA LEU A 33 -6.48 5.71 -4.67
C LEU A 33 -7.45 5.22 -3.58
N GLU A 34 -7.83 6.07 -2.63
CA GLU A 34 -8.85 5.77 -1.61
C GLU A 34 -10.25 5.52 -2.19
N SER A 35 -10.54 6.01 -3.41
CA SER A 35 -11.84 5.79 -4.06
C SER A 35 -11.97 4.43 -4.75
N LEU A 36 -10.87 3.66 -4.84
CA LEU A 36 -10.89 2.33 -5.44
C LEU A 36 -11.47 1.31 -4.45
N GLU A 37 -12.13 0.27 -4.97
CA GLU A 37 -12.67 -0.84 -4.17
C GLU A 37 -11.57 -1.79 -3.62
N TRP A 38 -10.31 -1.48 -3.89
CA TRP A 38 -9.17 -2.29 -3.46
C TRP A 38 -8.94 -2.16 -1.95
N ARG A 39 -8.86 -3.32 -1.30
CA ARG A 39 -8.63 -3.45 0.14
C ARG A 39 -7.13 -3.61 0.40
N PHE A 40 -6.44 -2.49 0.55
CA PHE A 40 -5.08 -2.44 1.07
C PHE A 40 -5.03 -1.55 2.30
N GLU A 41 -4.03 -1.75 3.13
CA GLU A 41 -3.78 -0.95 4.32
C GLU A 41 -2.55 -0.07 4.08
N TRP A 42 -2.65 1.19 4.48
CA TRP A 42 -1.54 2.14 4.45
C TRP A 42 -0.55 1.79 5.56
N ASP A 43 0.73 1.64 5.24
CA ASP A 43 1.80 1.42 6.23
C ASP A 43 2.53 2.73 6.53
N ALA A 44 3.07 3.34 5.47
CA ALA A 44 3.84 4.57 5.57
C ALA A 44 3.63 5.46 4.36
N LEU A 45 3.66 6.77 4.62
CA LEU A 45 3.74 7.80 3.59
C LEU A 45 4.83 8.79 3.98
N LEU A 46 5.87 8.87 3.17
CA LEU A 46 6.90 9.90 3.27
C LEU A 46 6.79 10.85 2.09
N PHE A 47 6.86 12.14 2.37
CA PHE A 47 6.95 13.19 1.36
C PHE A 47 8.22 14.01 1.65
N ASP A 48 9.20 13.93 0.77
CA ASP A 48 10.46 14.66 0.87
C ASP A 48 10.57 15.73 -0.22
N ILE A 49 10.64 17.00 0.16
CA ILE A 49 10.76 18.11 -0.79
C ILE A 49 12.18 18.13 -1.34
N GLN A 50 12.32 17.86 -2.63
CA GLN A 50 13.62 17.91 -3.31
C GLN A 50 13.92 19.35 -3.73
N ASP A 51 13.04 19.94 -4.53
CA ASP A 51 13.13 21.32 -4.98
C ASP A 51 11.73 21.87 -5.16
N TYR A 52 11.37 22.92 -4.42
CA TYR A 52 9.99 23.39 -4.38
C TYR A 52 9.50 23.82 -5.78
N PRO A 53 8.29 23.41 -6.22
CA PRO A 53 7.25 22.72 -5.45
C PRO A 53 7.26 21.18 -5.56
N VAL A 54 8.35 20.58 -6.04
CA VAL A 54 8.49 19.16 -6.35
C VAL A 54 9.05 18.39 -5.16
N GLY A 55 8.37 17.30 -4.79
CA GLY A 55 8.82 16.34 -3.81
C GLY A 55 8.83 14.91 -4.35
N MET A 56 9.57 14.05 -3.64
CA MET A 56 9.52 12.60 -3.77
C MET A 56 8.56 12.05 -2.72
N VAL A 57 7.68 11.15 -3.15
CA VAL A 57 6.70 10.47 -2.31
C VAL A 57 7.07 9.00 -2.27
N THR A 58 7.23 8.46 -1.07
CA THR A 58 7.34 7.02 -0.85
C THR A 58 6.07 6.57 -0.15
N LEU A 59 5.36 5.65 -0.76
CA LEU A 59 4.11 5.10 -0.26
C LEU A 59 4.26 3.59 -0.08
N GLU A 60 4.13 3.13 1.15
CA GLU A 60 4.13 1.72 1.50
C GLU A 60 2.72 1.26 1.84
N VAL A 61 2.26 0.20 1.16
CA VAL A 61 0.95 -0.41 1.38
C VAL A 61 1.09 -1.92 1.51
N TYR A 62 0.16 -2.56 2.22
CA TYR A 62 0.11 -4.02 2.28
C TYR A 62 -1.31 -4.55 2.09
N THR A 63 -1.38 -5.77 1.55
CA THR A 63 -2.61 -6.56 1.49
C THR A 63 -2.42 -7.87 2.24
N TYR A 64 -3.52 -8.44 2.71
CA TYR A 64 -3.55 -9.76 3.33
C TYR A 64 -4.22 -10.77 2.42
N SER A 65 -3.60 -11.92 2.22
CA SER A 65 -4.15 -13.02 1.43
C SER A 65 -3.84 -14.37 2.05
N THR A 66 -4.71 -15.35 1.86
CA THR A 66 -4.40 -16.76 2.15
C THR A 66 -3.60 -17.41 1.02
N GLU A 67 -3.49 -16.72 -0.12
CA GLU A 67 -2.64 -17.10 -1.24
C GLU A 67 -1.21 -16.61 -1.01
N ARG A 68 -0.26 -17.50 -1.27
CA ARG A 68 1.17 -17.22 -1.14
C ARG A 68 1.71 -16.41 -2.31
N ASP A 69 1.06 -16.49 -3.47
CA ASP A 69 1.46 -15.77 -4.67
C ASP A 69 0.78 -14.39 -4.72
N TRP A 70 1.54 -13.39 -5.20
CA TRP A 70 1.13 -11.99 -5.28
C TRP A 70 0.02 -11.80 -6.32
N ILE A 71 -0.72 -10.69 -6.22
CA ILE A 71 -1.81 -10.31 -7.13
C ILE A 71 -1.22 -10.25 -8.55
N GLY A 72 -1.42 -11.33 -9.30
CA GLY A 72 -1.13 -11.41 -10.72
C GLY A 72 -2.07 -10.49 -11.49
N VAL A 73 -1.46 -9.67 -12.35
CA VAL A 73 -2.03 -9.42 -13.67
C VAL A 73 -1.81 -10.64 -14.56
#